data_AF-A0A432T444-F1
#
_entry.id   AF-A0A432T444-F1
#
_cell.length_a   1.000
_cell.length_b   1.000
_cell.length_c   1.000
_cell.angle_alpha   90.00
_cell.angle_beta   90.00
_cell.angle_gamma   90.00
#
_symmetry.space_group_name_H-M   'P 1'
#
loop_
_entity.id
_entity.type
_entity.pdbx_description
1 polymer ?
#
loop_
_entity_poly.entity_id
_entity_poly.type
_entity_poly.pdbx_seq_one_letter_code
_entity_poly.pdbx_strand_id
1 'polypeptide(L)'
;TAPNAAGKITPKTIEKAFEKEGFFISENRDMNAPFVKTFKNTSFDTYNLFTVYRKDTVRNLVVQYPEIGLFTPMSMSIYSKKGSKDISLAFLSASASARMMHIPEDNPEIIALGQSIARAMHAALPQGKLQKTTYKMSKPKGDLIAKAVFDMKAGEDWEDAKDDFQMDFEGSLAPAGFILAGFTDLGYDFGEHNMTAYHFYDTYSICKLEVIYVVSQTHPEAGAFAPCSLYMYQKQGENKMYMAFPTVHKWIAALGIEDKASLDVLLDAQKKFEEILAKLTTKKK
;
A
#
# COMPACT_ATOMS: atom_id res chain seq x y z
N THR A 1 -12.38 12.32 -10.30
CA THR A 1 -13.23 13.27 -9.56
C THR A 1 -14.61 13.32 -10.15
N ALA A 2 -15.67 13.30 -9.34
CA ALA A 2 -17.05 13.43 -9.78
C ALA A 2 -17.81 14.48 -8.94
N PRO A 3 -18.78 15.19 -9.54
CA PRO A 3 -19.71 16.01 -8.78
C PRO A 3 -20.50 15.16 -7.79
N ASN A 4 -20.62 15.65 -6.57
CA ASN A 4 -21.27 14.96 -5.46
C ASN A 4 -22.03 15.93 -4.52
N ALA A 5 -22.59 17.01 -5.06
CA ALA A 5 -23.33 18.00 -4.27
C ALA A 5 -24.52 17.40 -3.48
N ALA A 6 -25.07 16.27 -3.96
CA ALA A 6 -26.17 15.55 -3.31
C ALA A 6 -25.70 14.49 -2.29
N GLY A 7 -24.38 14.32 -2.08
CA GLY A 7 -23.81 13.37 -1.13
C GLY A 7 -24.11 11.89 -1.43
N LYS A 8 -24.50 11.56 -2.67
CA LYS A 8 -24.89 10.19 -3.05
C LYS A 8 -23.71 9.24 -3.22
N ILE A 9 -22.56 9.79 -3.61
CA ILE A 9 -21.30 9.04 -3.70
C ILE A 9 -20.63 9.10 -2.33
N THR A 10 -20.49 7.95 -1.68
CA THR A 10 -19.87 7.78 -0.36
C THR A 10 -18.74 6.75 -0.42
N PRO A 11 -17.83 6.71 0.57
CA PRO A 11 -16.83 5.65 0.64
C PRO A 11 -17.41 4.24 0.56
N LYS A 12 -18.58 4.01 1.18
CA LYS A 12 -19.28 2.72 1.15
C LYS A 12 -19.85 2.37 -0.23
N THR A 13 -20.33 3.35 -0.99
CA THR A 13 -20.79 3.08 -2.37
C THR A 13 -19.63 2.80 -3.31
N ILE A 14 -18.47 3.42 -3.09
CA ILE A 14 -17.25 3.17 -3.85
C ILE A 14 -16.74 1.76 -3.54
N GLU A 15 -16.68 1.37 -2.26
CA GLU A 15 -16.32 0.01 -1.82
C GLU A 15 -17.13 -1.06 -2.53
N LYS A 16 -18.46 -0.93 -2.53
CA LYS A 16 -19.36 -1.85 -3.23
C LYS A 16 -19.12 -1.96 -4.73
N ALA A 17 -18.64 -0.90 -5.37
CA ALA A 17 -18.30 -0.94 -6.79
C ALA A 17 -17.04 -1.77 -7.05
N PHE A 18 -16.07 -1.73 -6.14
CA PHE A 18 -14.87 -2.57 -6.18
C PHE A 18 -15.19 -4.04 -5.86
N GLU A 19 -16.00 -4.31 -4.83
CA GLU A 19 -16.44 -5.68 -4.52
C GLU A 19 -17.10 -6.37 -5.74
N LYS A 20 -17.95 -5.65 -6.47
CA LYS A 20 -18.62 -6.15 -7.69
C LYS A 20 -17.66 -6.52 -8.81
N GLU A 21 -16.47 -5.92 -8.85
CA GLU A 21 -15.42 -6.22 -9.82
C GLU A 21 -14.42 -7.27 -9.31
N GLY A 22 -14.76 -7.96 -8.21
CA GLY A 22 -13.99 -9.07 -7.66
C GLY A 22 -12.78 -8.63 -6.82
N PHE A 23 -12.80 -7.40 -6.30
CA PHE A 23 -11.81 -6.96 -5.33
C PHE A 23 -12.20 -7.40 -3.92
N PHE A 24 -11.24 -7.96 -3.20
CA PHE A 24 -11.28 -8.07 -1.76
C PHE A 24 -10.96 -6.70 -1.15
N ILE A 25 -11.77 -6.27 -0.19
CA ILE A 25 -11.58 -5.01 0.53
C ILE A 25 -10.80 -5.32 1.80
N SER A 26 -9.53 -4.93 1.83
CA SER A 26 -8.72 -5.05 3.05
C SER A 26 -9.16 -4.03 4.09
N GLU A 27 -9.37 -2.78 3.67
CA GLU A 27 -9.79 -1.72 4.57
C GLU A 27 -10.41 -0.53 3.82
N ASN A 28 -11.36 0.16 4.46
CA ASN A 28 -11.87 1.46 4.03
C ASN A 28 -11.98 2.39 5.24
N ARG A 29 -10.83 2.94 5.64
CA ARG A 29 -10.67 3.63 6.92
C ARG A 29 -10.84 5.13 6.78
N ASP A 30 -11.82 5.70 7.48
CA ASP A 30 -11.96 7.15 7.64
C ASP A 30 -10.81 7.71 8.49
N MET A 31 -10.05 8.63 7.91
CA MET A 31 -8.91 9.27 8.56
C MET A 31 -9.27 10.59 9.24
N ASN A 32 -10.46 11.14 9.04
CA ASN A 32 -10.85 12.38 9.71
C ASN A 32 -10.87 12.19 11.23
N ALA A 33 -11.39 11.05 11.72
CA ALA A 33 -11.40 10.74 13.14
C ALA A 33 -9.99 10.70 13.77
N PRO A 34 -9.01 9.92 13.26
CA PRO A 34 -7.66 9.95 13.79
C PRO A 34 -6.94 11.29 13.57
N PHE A 35 -7.22 12.02 12.48
CA PHE A 35 -6.65 13.35 12.27
C PHE A 35 -7.13 14.36 13.32
N VAL A 36 -8.44 14.43 13.58
CA VAL A 36 -8.99 15.32 14.60
C VAL A 36 -8.54 14.91 15.99
N LYS A 37 -8.47 13.61 16.29
CA LYS A 37 -8.01 13.12 17.60
C LYS A 37 -6.57 13.57 17.90
N THR A 38 -5.68 13.41 16.93
CA THR A 38 -4.23 13.62 17.11
C THR A 38 -3.81 15.07 16.84
N PHE A 39 -4.24 15.64 15.71
CA PHE A 39 -3.81 16.97 15.22
C PHE A 39 -4.85 18.07 15.41
N LYS A 40 -6.00 17.74 16.00
CA LYS A 40 -7.09 18.68 16.34
C LYS A 40 -7.77 19.34 15.14
N ASN A 41 -7.46 18.92 13.92
CA ASN A 41 -8.07 19.43 12.70
C ASN A 41 -8.07 18.40 11.56
N THR A 42 -8.87 18.65 10.54
CA THR A 42 -8.82 18.01 9.22
C THR A 42 -9.21 19.02 8.15
N SER A 43 -8.67 18.90 6.93
CA SER A 43 -9.03 19.74 5.77
C SER A 43 -10.09 19.09 4.87
N PHE A 44 -10.69 17.98 5.32
CA PHE A 44 -11.55 17.14 4.52
C PHE A 44 -12.95 16.96 5.14
N ASP A 45 -13.96 16.89 4.27
CA ASP A 45 -15.29 16.37 4.64
C ASP A 45 -15.29 14.84 4.54
N THR A 46 -14.48 14.27 3.64
CA THR A 46 -14.23 12.83 3.52
C THR A 46 -12.75 12.63 3.22
N TYR A 47 -12.10 11.75 3.95
CA TYR A 47 -10.77 11.26 3.60
C TYR A 47 -10.60 9.84 4.11
N ASN A 48 -10.69 8.88 3.20
CA ASN A 48 -10.51 7.48 3.53
C ASN A 48 -9.24 6.95 2.88
N LEU A 49 -8.48 6.15 3.62
CA LEU A 49 -7.52 5.21 3.05
C LEU A 49 -8.26 3.93 2.72
N PHE A 50 -8.25 3.58 1.44
CA PHE A 50 -9.01 2.48 0.89
C PHE A 50 -8.04 1.47 0.26
N THR A 51 -8.02 0.25 0.77
CA THR A 51 -7.07 -0.77 0.36
C THR A 51 -7.78 -2.01 -0.19
N VAL A 52 -7.35 -2.44 -1.37
CA VAL A 52 -8.02 -3.51 -2.12
C VAL A 52 -7.01 -4.40 -2.86
N TYR A 53 -7.37 -5.65 -3.12
CA TYR A 53 -6.62 -6.52 -4.03
C TYR A 53 -7.54 -7.55 -4.68
N ARG A 54 -7.07 -8.21 -5.75
CA ARG A 54 -7.79 -9.34 -6.38
C ARG A 54 -7.01 -10.62 -6.10
N LYS A 55 -7.63 -11.55 -5.36
CA LYS A 55 -7.00 -12.83 -4.98
C LYS A 55 -6.48 -13.60 -6.20
N ASP A 56 -7.29 -13.72 -7.26
CA ASP A 56 -6.91 -14.43 -8.49
C ASP A 56 -5.66 -13.83 -9.16
N THR A 57 -5.62 -12.50 -9.30
CA THR A 57 -4.48 -11.78 -9.87
C THR A 57 -3.21 -12.02 -9.05
N VAL A 58 -3.32 -12.03 -7.73
CA VAL A 58 -2.19 -12.32 -6.84
C VAL A 58 -1.70 -13.75 -7.07
N ARG A 59 -2.58 -14.75 -7.02
CA ARG A 59 -2.21 -16.16 -7.24
C ARG A 59 -1.58 -16.40 -8.60
N ASN A 60 -2.11 -15.78 -9.66
CA ASN A 60 -1.62 -15.97 -11.02
C ASN A 60 -0.23 -15.34 -11.24
N LEU A 61 0.16 -14.34 -10.45
CA LEU A 61 1.42 -13.60 -10.63
C LEU A 61 2.50 -13.97 -9.61
N VAL A 62 2.13 -14.29 -8.37
CA VAL A 62 3.07 -14.31 -7.23
C VAL A 62 4.27 -15.23 -7.44
N VAL A 63 4.08 -16.42 -8.01
CA VAL A 63 5.15 -17.42 -8.20
C VAL A 63 6.25 -16.89 -9.13
N GLN A 64 5.86 -16.19 -10.20
CA GLN A 64 6.81 -15.60 -11.15
C GLN A 64 7.30 -14.22 -10.70
N TYR A 65 6.43 -13.47 -10.03
CA TYR A 65 6.63 -12.08 -9.64
C TYR A 65 6.28 -11.90 -8.16
N PRO A 66 7.16 -12.33 -7.25
CA PRO A 66 6.91 -12.21 -5.82
C PRO A 66 6.80 -10.75 -5.39
N GLU A 67 7.23 -9.77 -6.17
CA GLU A 67 7.02 -8.35 -5.89
C GLU A 67 5.54 -7.91 -5.91
N ILE A 68 4.58 -8.76 -6.35
CA ILE A 68 3.14 -8.48 -6.30
C ILE A 68 2.63 -8.10 -4.89
N GLY A 69 3.33 -8.55 -3.85
CA GLY A 69 3.05 -8.17 -2.46
C GLY A 69 3.20 -6.67 -2.16
N LEU A 70 3.97 -5.91 -2.95
CA LEU A 70 4.07 -4.45 -2.82
C LEU A 70 2.75 -3.74 -3.12
N PHE A 71 1.83 -4.45 -3.77
CA PHE A 71 0.52 -3.99 -4.19
C PHE A 71 -0.58 -4.94 -3.71
N THR A 72 -0.30 -5.73 -2.67
CA THR A 72 -1.29 -6.60 -2.03
C THR A 72 -1.36 -6.27 -0.53
N PRO A 73 -2.26 -5.39 -0.08
CA PRO A 73 -3.24 -4.66 -0.89
C PRO A 73 -2.66 -3.47 -1.65
N MET A 74 -3.38 -3.02 -2.68
CA MET A 74 -3.17 -1.73 -3.34
C MET A 74 -3.84 -0.63 -2.54
N SER A 75 -3.17 0.51 -2.41
CA SER A 75 -3.68 1.66 -1.66
C SER A 75 -4.36 2.69 -2.57
N MET A 76 -5.42 3.30 -2.06
CA MET A 76 -6.21 4.35 -2.70
C MET A 76 -6.61 5.41 -1.67
N SER A 77 -6.88 6.64 -2.11
CA SER A 77 -7.61 7.62 -1.30
C SER A 77 -8.96 7.96 -1.89
N ILE A 78 -9.98 8.02 -1.03
CA ILE A 78 -11.29 8.59 -1.32
C ILE A 78 -11.36 9.91 -0.58
N TYR A 79 -11.56 11.03 -1.28
CA TYR A 79 -11.55 12.32 -0.59
C TYR A 79 -12.47 13.39 -1.16
N SER A 80 -12.91 14.29 -0.28
CA SER A 80 -13.51 15.58 -0.57
C SER A 80 -12.95 16.62 0.40
N LYS A 81 -12.44 17.74 -0.12
CA LYS A 81 -11.99 18.86 0.72
C LYS A 81 -13.19 19.50 1.42
N LYS A 82 -12.97 20.13 2.58
CA LYS A 82 -14.01 20.85 3.31
C LYS A 82 -14.77 21.83 2.41
N GLY A 83 -16.09 21.69 2.37
CA GLY A 83 -16.99 22.52 1.55
C GLY A 83 -17.00 22.18 0.05
N SER A 84 -16.23 21.18 -0.39
CA SER A 84 -16.22 20.71 -1.77
C SER A 84 -17.56 20.06 -2.11
N LYS A 85 -18.06 20.35 -3.31
CA LYS A 85 -19.19 19.63 -3.90
C LYS A 85 -18.74 18.44 -4.75
N ASP A 86 -17.45 18.15 -4.78
CA ASP A 86 -16.85 17.06 -5.53
C ASP A 86 -16.22 16.00 -4.61
N ILE A 87 -16.18 14.77 -5.10
CA ILE A 87 -15.47 13.64 -4.50
C ILE A 87 -14.47 13.05 -5.49
N SER A 88 -13.32 12.63 -4.96
CA SER A 88 -12.21 12.07 -5.73
C SER A 88 -11.87 10.68 -5.23
N LEU A 89 -11.39 9.85 -6.17
CA LEU A 89 -10.74 8.57 -5.90
C LEU A 89 -9.37 8.63 -6.59
N ALA A 90 -8.30 8.39 -5.84
CA ALA A 90 -6.93 8.34 -6.34
C ALA A 90 -6.32 6.95 -6.13
N PHE A 91 -5.54 6.50 -7.10
CA PHE A 91 -4.94 5.17 -7.14
C PHE A 91 -3.74 5.19 -8.10
N LEU A 92 -2.85 4.20 -7.96
CA LEU A 92 -1.80 3.94 -8.94
C LEU A 92 -2.32 3.14 -10.13
N SER A 93 -1.97 3.54 -11.34
CA SER A 93 -2.37 2.79 -12.54
C SER A 93 -1.71 1.40 -12.55
N ALA A 94 -2.41 0.39 -13.11
CA ALA A 94 -1.87 -0.97 -13.21
C ALA A 94 -0.50 -1.01 -13.92
N SER A 95 -0.31 -0.19 -14.95
CA SER A 95 0.97 0.00 -15.65
C SER A 95 2.06 0.56 -14.75
N ALA A 96 1.77 1.56 -13.91
CA ALA A 96 2.74 2.10 -12.96
C ALA A 96 3.11 1.06 -11.89
N SER A 97 2.13 0.32 -11.38
CA SER A 97 2.35 -0.78 -10.45
C SER A 97 3.21 -1.89 -11.07
N ALA A 98 2.91 -2.29 -12.31
CA ALA A 98 3.65 -3.32 -13.03
C ALA A 98 5.14 -2.98 -13.18
N ARG A 99 5.46 -1.73 -13.56
CA ARG A 99 6.86 -1.27 -13.61
C ARG A 99 7.58 -1.37 -12.26
N MET A 100 6.90 -1.04 -11.16
CA MET A 100 7.48 -1.15 -9.82
C MET A 100 7.70 -2.61 -9.41
N MET A 101 6.79 -3.50 -9.80
CA MET A 101 6.89 -4.94 -9.50
C MET A 101 7.77 -5.71 -10.50
N HIS A 102 8.34 -5.03 -11.50
CA HIS A 102 9.08 -5.65 -12.60
C HIS A 102 8.27 -6.69 -13.39
N ILE A 103 6.95 -6.47 -13.47
CA ILE A 103 6.03 -7.27 -14.28
C ILE A 103 5.91 -6.59 -15.66
N PRO A 104 5.98 -7.32 -16.78
CA PRO A 104 5.71 -6.75 -18.10
C PRO A 104 4.34 -6.05 -18.11
N GLU A 105 4.28 -4.82 -18.63
CA GLU A 105 3.05 -4.03 -18.65
C GLU A 105 1.96 -4.65 -19.56
N ASP A 106 2.38 -5.49 -20.51
CA ASP A 106 1.53 -6.28 -21.41
C ASP A 106 1.16 -7.66 -20.85
N ASN A 107 1.57 -7.97 -19.61
CA ASN A 107 1.13 -9.19 -18.94
C ASN A 107 -0.42 -9.23 -18.85
N PRO A 108 -1.08 -10.33 -19.28
CA PRO A 108 -2.53 -10.42 -19.31
C PRO A 108 -3.22 -10.13 -17.96
N GLU A 109 -2.61 -10.53 -16.84
CA GLU A 109 -3.14 -10.30 -15.51
C GLU A 109 -3.09 -8.81 -15.11
N ILE A 110 -2.04 -8.09 -15.53
CA ILE A 110 -1.91 -6.65 -15.33
C ILE A 110 -2.94 -5.88 -16.16
N ILE A 111 -3.14 -6.30 -17.42
CA ILE A 111 -4.16 -5.71 -18.30
C ILE A 111 -5.55 -5.94 -17.69
N ALA A 112 -5.86 -7.17 -17.27
CA ALA A 112 -7.14 -7.52 -16.66
C ALA A 112 -7.37 -6.75 -15.35
N LEU A 113 -6.35 -6.61 -14.51
CA LEU A 113 -6.40 -5.79 -13.30
C LEU A 113 -6.75 -4.33 -13.64
N GLY A 114 -6.05 -3.73 -14.61
CA GLY A 114 -6.32 -2.36 -15.05
C GLY A 114 -7.74 -2.16 -15.56
N GLN A 115 -8.27 -3.13 -16.32
CA GLN A 115 -9.66 -3.10 -16.79
C GLN A 115 -10.66 -3.21 -15.64
N SER A 116 -10.42 -4.08 -14.66
CA SER A 116 -11.28 -4.18 -13.46
C SER A 116 -11.28 -2.90 -12.64
N ILE A 117 -10.12 -2.26 -12.44
CA ILE A 117 -10.04 -0.95 -11.77
C ILE A 117 -10.87 0.07 -12.55
N ALA A 118 -10.72 0.14 -13.87
CA ALA A 118 -11.44 1.09 -14.71
C ALA A 118 -12.97 0.91 -14.62
N ARG A 119 -13.46 -0.34 -14.64
CA ARG A 119 -14.90 -0.64 -14.47
C ARG A 119 -15.40 -0.27 -13.08
N ALA A 120 -14.66 -0.64 -12.03
CA ALA A 120 -15.00 -0.29 -10.65
C ALA A 120 -15.10 1.24 -10.48
N MET A 121 -14.12 1.98 -11.01
CA MET A 121 -14.12 3.45 -10.99
C MET A 121 -15.31 4.06 -11.72
N HIS A 122 -15.64 3.55 -12.91
CA HIS A 122 -16.77 4.07 -13.69
C HIS A 122 -18.09 3.87 -12.95
N ALA A 123 -18.26 2.72 -12.29
CA ALA A 123 -19.42 2.44 -11.45
C ALA A 123 -19.42 3.27 -10.15
N ALA A 124 -18.26 3.45 -9.52
CA ALA A 124 -18.09 4.16 -8.27
C ALA A 124 -18.32 5.68 -8.39
N LEU A 125 -17.88 6.27 -9.51
CA LEU A 125 -17.94 7.69 -9.79
C LEU A 125 -18.71 7.95 -11.10
N PRO A 126 -20.05 7.84 -11.11
CA PRO A 126 -20.84 8.18 -12.29
C PRO A 126 -20.55 9.64 -12.71
N GLN A 127 -20.28 9.87 -14.00
CA GLN A 127 -19.83 11.16 -14.54
C GLN A 127 -18.46 11.64 -14.08
N GLY A 128 -17.67 10.76 -13.45
CA GLY A 128 -16.32 11.03 -13.04
C GLY A 128 -15.42 11.39 -14.23
N LYS A 129 -14.52 12.36 -14.02
CA LYS A 129 -13.49 12.75 -14.97
C LYS A 129 -12.11 12.51 -14.37
N LEU A 130 -11.16 12.16 -15.23
CA LEU A 130 -9.75 12.15 -14.88
C LEU A 130 -9.31 13.59 -14.62
N GLN A 131 -8.68 13.80 -13.47
CA GLN A 131 -8.12 15.10 -13.10
C GLN A 131 -6.62 15.07 -13.39
N LYS A 132 -6.15 16.04 -14.18
CA LYS A 132 -4.72 16.26 -14.33
C LYS A 132 -4.20 16.93 -13.05
N THR A 133 -3.11 16.41 -12.53
CA THR A 133 -2.38 17.03 -11.43
C THR A 133 -1.75 18.34 -11.91
N THR A 134 -1.67 19.34 -11.04
CA THR A 134 -1.05 20.63 -11.36
C THR A 134 0.48 20.58 -11.29
N TYR A 135 1.01 19.58 -10.60
CA TYR A 135 2.44 19.33 -10.44
C TYR A 135 2.93 18.28 -11.44
N LYS A 136 4.24 18.30 -11.70
CA LYS A 136 4.93 17.31 -12.54
C LYS A 136 5.63 16.29 -11.65
N MET A 137 5.61 15.04 -12.07
CA MET A 137 6.44 14.01 -11.45
C MET A 137 7.92 14.40 -11.56
N SER A 138 8.66 14.21 -10.47
CA SER A 138 10.11 14.42 -10.43
C SER A 138 10.84 13.08 -10.57
N LYS A 139 12.15 13.14 -10.84
CA LYS A 139 12.98 11.93 -10.80
C LYS A 139 13.14 11.48 -9.34
N PRO A 140 13.03 10.17 -9.04
CA PRO A 140 13.32 9.65 -7.71
C PRO A 140 14.73 10.03 -7.27
N LYS A 141 14.85 10.48 -6.01
CA LYS A 141 16.14 10.82 -5.38
C LYS A 141 16.84 9.63 -4.71
N GLY A 142 16.17 8.47 -4.70
CA GLY A 142 16.65 7.21 -4.16
C GLY A 142 15.83 6.06 -4.72
N ASP A 143 16.16 4.85 -4.31
CA ASP A 143 15.49 3.64 -4.77
C ASP A 143 14.00 3.66 -4.41
N LEU A 144 13.15 3.13 -5.29
CA LEU A 144 11.70 3.09 -5.09
C LEU A 144 11.26 1.97 -4.15
N ILE A 145 12.12 0.95 -4.01
CA ILE A 145 11.88 -0.26 -3.22
C ILE A 145 13.18 -0.54 -2.48
N ALA A 146 13.07 -0.77 -1.17
CA ALA A 146 14.17 -1.31 -0.40
C ALA A 146 13.89 -2.78 -0.10
N LYS A 147 14.90 -3.62 -0.34
CA LYS A 147 14.84 -5.07 -0.22
C LYS A 147 15.77 -5.52 0.91
N ALA A 148 15.35 -6.53 1.66
CA ALA A 148 16.15 -7.19 2.68
C ALA A 148 16.05 -8.71 2.51
N VAL A 149 17.15 -9.41 2.75
CA VAL A 149 17.22 -10.88 2.74
C VAL A 149 17.82 -11.31 4.07
N PHE A 150 17.18 -12.28 4.71
CA PHE A 150 17.58 -12.81 5.99
C PHE A 150 17.86 -14.30 5.84
N ASP A 151 19.08 -14.72 6.20
CA ASP A 151 19.40 -16.13 6.31
C ASP A 151 18.72 -16.69 7.57
N MET A 152 18.05 -17.83 7.43
CA MET A 152 17.46 -18.54 8.56
C MET A 152 18.48 -19.50 9.16
N LYS A 153 18.40 -19.80 10.46
CA LYS A 153 19.40 -20.69 11.07
C LYS A 153 19.22 -22.10 10.50
N ALA A 154 20.33 -22.79 10.27
CA ALA A 154 20.28 -24.14 9.72
C ALA A 154 19.53 -25.10 10.67
N GLY A 155 18.47 -25.73 10.17
CA GLY A 155 17.64 -26.67 10.94
C GLY A 155 16.63 -26.01 11.89
N GLU A 156 16.50 -24.68 11.86
CA GLU A 156 15.41 -23.95 12.54
C GLU A 156 14.09 -24.20 11.81
N ASP A 157 13.01 -24.39 12.56
CA ASP A 157 11.68 -24.47 11.98
C ASP A 157 11.35 -23.11 11.34
N TRP A 158 10.75 -23.14 10.15
CA TRP A 158 10.39 -21.92 9.47
C TRP A 158 9.27 -21.17 10.18
N GLU A 159 8.37 -21.87 10.88
CA GLU A 159 7.29 -21.27 11.67
C GLU A 159 7.88 -20.46 12.82
N ASP A 160 8.76 -21.06 13.62
CA ASP A 160 9.46 -20.38 14.73
C ASP A 160 10.27 -19.18 14.23
N ALA A 161 11.01 -19.33 13.13
CA ALA A 161 11.84 -18.26 12.57
C ALA A 161 11.01 -17.08 12.04
N LYS A 162 9.82 -17.36 11.49
CA LYS A 162 8.84 -16.36 11.06
C LYS A 162 8.26 -15.66 12.29
N ASP A 163 7.77 -16.39 13.27
CA ASP A 163 7.12 -15.84 14.46
C ASP A 163 8.07 -14.94 15.25
N ASP A 164 9.31 -15.40 15.50
CA ASP A 164 10.35 -14.61 16.15
C ASP A 164 10.63 -13.31 15.40
N PHE A 165 10.70 -13.39 14.06
CA PHE A 165 10.91 -12.20 13.24
C PHE A 165 9.72 -11.24 13.30
N GLN A 166 8.50 -11.74 13.16
CA GLN A 166 7.29 -10.93 13.18
C GLN A 166 7.15 -10.23 14.53
N MET A 167 7.40 -10.93 15.64
CA MET A 167 7.40 -10.35 16.99
C MET A 167 8.43 -9.21 17.11
N ASP A 168 9.67 -9.43 16.68
CA ASP A 168 10.73 -8.43 16.73
C ASP A 168 10.44 -7.22 15.81
N PHE A 169 9.89 -7.48 14.62
CA PHE A 169 9.53 -6.46 13.64
C PHE A 169 8.36 -5.61 14.13
N GLU A 170 7.25 -6.23 14.49
CA GLU A 170 6.04 -5.55 14.99
C GLU A 170 6.33 -4.77 16.27
N GLY A 171 7.11 -5.36 17.19
CA GLY A 171 7.58 -4.70 18.41
C GLY A 171 8.45 -3.46 18.15
N SER A 172 9.11 -3.40 16.99
CA SER A 172 9.95 -2.26 16.58
C SER A 172 9.18 -1.13 15.89
N LEU A 173 7.99 -1.41 15.35
CA LEU A 173 7.18 -0.43 14.59
C LEU A 173 6.61 0.68 15.48
N ALA A 174 5.92 0.30 16.56
CA ALA A 174 5.19 1.25 17.40
C ALA A 174 6.10 2.30 18.08
N PRO A 175 7.29 1.94 18.64
CA PRO A 175 8.23 2.92 19.18
C PRO A 175 8.74 3.95 18.14
N ALA A 176 8.76 3.58 16.86
CA ALA A 176 9.14 4.47 15.77
C ALA A 176 7.95 5.31 15.21
N GLY A 177 6.76 5.14 15.79
CA GLY A 177 5.53 5.85 15.42
C GLY A 177 4.80 5.23 14.23
N PHE A 178 5.13 4.00 13.84
CA PHE A 178 4.38 3.25 12.84
C PHE A 178 3.22 2.49 13.46
N ILE A 179 2.19 2.29 12.66
CA ILE A 179 0.99 1.53 13.00
C ILE A 179 0.86 0.41 11.97
N LEU A 180 0.60 -0.80 12.45
CA LEU A 180 0.15 -1.89 11.62
C LEU A 180 -1.34 -1.69 11.32
N ALA A 181 -1.64 -1.18 10.12
CA ALA A 181 -3.00 -0.89 9.68
C ALA A 181 -3.74 -2.15 9.21
N GLY A 182 -3.00 -3.17 8.80
CA GLY A 182 -3.57 -4.45 8.39
C GLY A 182 -2.51 -5.51 8.12
N PHE A 183 -2.95 -6.76 8.10
CA PHE A 183 -2.16 -7.94 7.78
C PHE A 183 -2.95 -8.79 6.79
N THR A 184 -2.30 -9.25 5.72
CA THR A 184 -2.88 -10.19 4.76
C THR A 184 -2.02 -11.44 4.73
N ASP A 185 -2.57 -12.53 5.26
CA ASP A 185 -1.99 -13.86 5.16
C ASP A 185 -2.30 -14.43 3.77
N LEU A 186 -1.37 -14.25 2.83
CA LEU A 186 -1.51 -14.85 1.51
C LEU A 186 -1.13 -16.34 1.54
N GLY A 187 -0.34 -16.78 2.52
CA GLY A 187 -0.02 -18.18 2.74
C GLY A 187 -1.27 -19.03 2.93
N TYR A 188 -2.23 -18.56 3.72
CA TYR A 188 -3.53 -19.22 3.88
C TYR A 188 -4.28 -19.38 2.55
N ASP A 189 -4.41 -18.29 1.76
CA ASP A 189 -5.06 -18.33 0.44
C ASP A 189 -4.33 -19.30 -0.51
N PHE A 190 -3.00 -19.29 -0.48
CA PHE A 190 -2.18 -20.20 -1.29
C PHE A 190 -2.38 -21.66 -0.89
N GLY A 191 -2.49 -21.95 0.40
CA GLY A 191 -2.82 -23.28 0.93
C GLY A 191 -4.19 -23.79 0.47
N GLU A 192 -5.23 -22.95 0.55
CA GLU A 192 -6.58 -23.28 0.06
C GLU A 192 -6.59 -23.59 -1.46
N HIS A 193 -5.60 -23.10 -2.19
CA HIS A 193 -5.45 -23.27 -3.63
C HIS A 193 -4.31 -24.24 -4.03
N ASN A 194 -3.77 -25.04 -3.09
CA ASN A 194 -2.70 -26.01 -3.31
C ASN A 194 -1.43 -25.41 -3.95
N MET A 195 -1.14 -24.14 -3.68
CA MET A 195 0.07 -23.47 -4.16
C MET A 195 1.22 -23.72 -3.19
N THR A 196 2.21 -24.49 -3.64
CA THR A 196 3.34 -24.93 -2.79
C THR A 196 4.65 -24.21 -3.14
N ALA A 197 4.61 -23.00 -3.70
CA ALA A 197 5.84 -22.28 -4.06
C ALA A 197 6.54 -21.65 -2.83
N TYR A 198 5.80 -21.47 -1.74
CA TYR A 198 6.24 -20.78 -0.53
C TYR A 198 6.00 -21.64 0.72
N HIS A 199 6.83 -21.47 1.76
CA HIS A 199 6.48 -21.88 3.12
C HIS A 199 5.42 -20.94 3.69
N PHE A 200 5.66 -19.63 3.53
CA PHE A 200 4.69 -18.59 3.83
C PHE A 200 4.87 -17.42 2.87
N TYR A 201 3.81 -16.61 2.76
CA TYR A 201 3.86 -15.32 2.10
C TYR A 201 2.87 -14.40 2.80
N ASP A 202 3.39 -13.33 3.41
CA ASP A 202 2.61 -12.39 4.19
C ASP A 202 2.78 -10.98 3.65
N THR A 203 1.74 -10.17 3.84
CA THR A 203 1.85 -8.72 3.62
C THR A 203 1.33 -7.91 4.80
N TYR A 204 2.05 -6.83 5.08
CA TYR A 204 1.75 -5.87 6.13
C TYR A 204 1.41 -4.54 5.52
N SER A 205 0.28 -3.97 5.94
CA SER A 205 -0.08 -2.58 5.66
C SER A 205 0.45 -1.69 6.77
N ILE A 206 1.51 -0.94 6.49
CA ILE A 206 2.20 -0.11 7.48
C ILE A 206 1.91 1.36 7.22
N CYS A 207 1.48 2.08 8.25
CA CYS A 207 1.17 3.51 8.15
C CYS A 207 1.90 4.31 9.24
N LYS A 208 2.21 5.57 8.93
CA LYS A 208 2.60 6.56 9.93
C LYS A 208 1.63 7.74 9.83
N LEU A 209 0.84 7.95 10.87
CA LEU A 209 -0.31 8.85 10.84
C LEU A 209 0.09 10.29 10.49
N GLU A 210 1.21 10.76 11.02
CA GLU A 210 1.75 12.11 10.75
C GLU A 210 2.11 12.30 9.27
N VAL A 211 2.71 11.30 8.63
CA VAL A 211 3.08 11.38 7.21
C VAL A 211 1.86 11.61 6.35
N ILE A 212 0.83 10.76 6.48
CA ILE A 212 -0.38 10.89 5.67
C ILE A 212 -1.17 12.15 6.03
N TYR A 213 -1.17 12.58 7.29
CA TYR A 213 -1.80 13.84 7.69
C TYR A 213 -1.17 15.04 6.99
N VAL A 214 0.16 15.19 7.10
CA VAL A 214 0.89 16.35 6.55
C VAL A 214 0.82 16.35 5.03
N VAL A 215 1.18 15.25 4.37
CA VAL A 215 1.25 15.19 2.91
C VAL A 215 -0.14 15.38 2.27
N SER A 216 -1.20 14.84 2.88
CA SER A 216 -2.55 14.98 2.31
C SER A 216 -3.05 16.42 2.26
N GLN A 217 -2.53 17.33 3.09
CA GLN A 217 -2.98 18.73 3.08
C GLN A 217 -2.75 19.42 1.73
N THR A 218 -1.63 19.11 1.08
CA THR A 218 -1.26 19.62 -0.25
C THR A 218 -1.53 18.61 -1.35
N HIS A 219 -1.37 17.31 -1.05
CA HIS A 219 -1.49 16.19 -1.98
C HIS A 219 -2.55 15.17 -1.49
N PRO A 220 -3.85 15.45 -1.59
CA PRO A 220 -4.90 14.55 -1.07
C PRO A 220 -4.94 13.18 -1.79
N GLU A 221 -4.39 13.09 -2.99
CA GLU A 221 -4.14 11.84 -3.70
C GLU A 221 -3.05 10.95 -3.07
N ALA A 222 -2.32 11.44 -2.06
CA ALA A 222 -1.21 10.71 -1.45
C ALA A 222 -1.63 9.41 -0.75
N GLY A 223 -2.91 9.24 -0.39
CA GLY A 223 -3.39 7.93 0.08
C GLY A 223 -3.36 6.82 -0.98
N ALA A 224 -3.13 7.14 -2.27
CA ALA A 224 -2.76 6.13 -3.27
C ALA A 224 -1.43 5.41 -2.94
N PHE A 225 -0.67 5.90 -1.96
CA PHE A 225 0.59 5.32 -1.53
C PHE A 225 0.59 4.86 -0.05
N ALA A 226 -0.51 5.09 0.70
CA ALA A 226 -0.66 4.73 2.11
C ALA A 226 -1.94 3.92 2.38
N PRO A 227 -1.89 2.90 3.24
CA PRO A 227 -0.70 2.37 3.91
C PRO A 227 0.33 1.80 2.91
N CYS A 228 1.59 1.74 3.33
CA CYS A 228 2.65 1.11 2.55
C CYS A 228 2.57 -0.41 2.75
N SER A 229 2.40 -1.15 1.66
CA SER A 229 2.41 -2.61 1.67
C SER A 229 3.84 -3.12 1.68
N LEU A 230 4.23 -3.75 2.78
CA LEU A 230 5.45 -4.55 2.89
C LEU A 230 5.08 -6.00 2.66
N TYR A 231 5.89 -6.74 1.90
CA TYR A 231 5.73 -8.19 1.81
C TYR A 231 6.90 -8.90 2.47
N MET A 232 6.64 -10.12 2.92
CA MET A 232 7.63 -11.04 3.44
C MET A 232 7.30 -12.46 3.01
N TYR A 233 8.28 -13.21 2.51
CA TYR A 233 8.05 -14.60 2.12
C TYR A 233 9.30 -15.46 2.30
N GLN A 234 9.08 -16.77 2.34
CA GLN A 234 10.13 -17.78 2.15
C GLN A 234 9.69 -18.76 1.08
N LYS A 235 10.55 -19.00 0.08
CA LYS A 235 10.28 -20.00 -0.96
C LYS A 235 10.51 -21.40 -0.41
N GLN A 236 9.76 -22.37 -0.94
CA GLN A 236 10.03 -23.78 -0.65
C GLN A 236 11.46 -24.15 -1.04
N GLY A 237 12.14 -24.89 -0.15
CA GLY A 237 13.51 -25.36 -0.38
C GLY A 237 14.60 -24.30 -0.21
N GLU A 238 14.26 -23.07 0.14
CA GLU A 238 15.23 -22.02 0.45
C GLU A 238 15.27 -21.74 1.95
N ASN A 239 16.48 -21.61 2.51
CA ASN A 239 16.68 -21.23 3.91
C ASN A 239 16.82 -19.70 4.08
N LYS A 240 16.02 -18.95 3.31
CA LYS A 240 16.09 -17.49 3.22
C LYS A 240 14.71 -16.88 3.24
N MET A 241 14.57 -15.84 4.06
CA MET A 241 13.39 -15.00 4.08
C MET A 241 13.66 -13.70 3.33
N TYR A 242 12.75 -13.36 2.43
CA TYR A 242 12.80 -12.18 1.59
C TYR A 242 11.79 -11.17 2.06
N MET A 243 12.19 -9.91 2.08
CA MET A 243 11.32 -8.80 2.44
C MET A 243 11.55 -7.64 1.49
N ALA A 244 10.48 -6.93 1.13
CA ALA A 244 10.62 -5.63 0.50
C ALA A 244 9.52 -4.67 0.92
N PHE A 245 9.87 -3.38 0.90
CA PHE A 245 8.93 -2.31 1.17
C PHE A 245 9.12 -1.17 0.16
N PRO A 246 8.05 -0.45 -0.18
CA PRO A 246 8.15 0.71 -1.02
C PRO A 246 8.69 1.91 -0.22
N THR A 247 9.71 2.58 -0.74
CA THR A 247 10.32 3.73 -0.05
C THR A 247 9.47 4.99 -0.19
N VAL A 248 9.75 6.01 0.62
CA VAL A 248 9.10 7.32 0.48
C VAL A 248 9.51 8.07 -0.77
N HIS A 249 10.61 7.69 -1.43
CA HIS A 249 11.07 8.34 -2.65
C HIS A 249 10.07 8.20 -3.79
N LYS A 250 9.24 7.15 -3.78
CA LYS A 250 8.11 7.01 -4.74
C LYS A 250 7.07 8.13 -4.54
N TRP A 251 6.77 8.49 -3.29
CA TRP A 251 5.83 9.56 -2.98
C TRP A 251 6.37 10.89 -3.49
N ILE A 252 7.61 11.19 -3.13
CA ILE A 252 8.29 12.44 -3.49
C ILE A 252 8.34 12.60 -5.03
N ALA A 253 8.71 11.53 -5.74
CA ALA A 253 8.78 11.51 -7.19
C ALA A 253 7.40 11.67 -7.84
N ALA A 254 6.45 10.80 -7.49
CA ALA A 254 5.15 10.73 -8.14
C ALA A 254 4.24 11.93 -7.85
N LEU A 255 4.38 12.53 -6.66
CA LEU A 255 3.60 13.69 -6.24
C LEU A 255 4.34 15.02 -6.50
N GLY A 256 5.57 14.98 -7.00
CA GLY A 256 6.36 16.20 -7.24
C GLY A 256 6.55 17.03 -5.97
N ILE A 257 6.77 16.37 -4.83
CA ILE A 257 6.84 17.05 -3.52
C ILE A 257 8.14 17.84 -3.41
N GLU A 258 7.99 19.14 -3.17
CA GLU A 258 9.08 20.07 -2.93
C GLU A 258 8.95 20.81 -1.60
N ASP A 259 7.77 20.77 -0.98
CA ASP A 259 7.54 21.49 0.27
C ASP A 259 8.27 20.81 1.45
N LYS A 260 8.87 21.64 2.29
CA LYS A 260 9.73 21.17 3.38
C LYS A 260 8.99 20.32 4.40
N ALA A 261 7.74 20.64 4.71
CA ALA A 261 6.98 19.92 5.73
C ALA A 261 6.72 18.47 5.33
N SER A 262 6.27 18.25 4.09
CA SER A 262 6.09 16.91 3.52
C SER A 262 7.41 16.15 3.42
N LEU A 263 8.48 16.80 2.96
CA LEU A 263 9.80 16.17 2.84
C LEU A 263 10.35 15.72 4.20
N ASP A 264 10.24 16.57 5.23
CA ASP A 264 10.77 16.28 6.56
C ASP A 264 10.10 15.03 7.16
N VAL A 265 8.76 14.93 7.12
CA VAL A 265 8.05 13.75 7.67
C VAL A 265 8.27 12.48 6.85
N LEU A 266 8.36 12.58 5.52
CA LEU A 266 8.62 11.45 4.64
C LEU A 266 10.03 10.89 4.88
N LEU A 267 11.05 11.76 4.90
CA LEU A 267 12.43 11.33 5.08
C LEU A 267 12.71 10.85 6.51
N ASP A 268 12.07 11.43 7.53
CA ASP A 268 12.10 10.89 8.90
C ASP A 268 11.51 9.47 8.96
N ALA A 269 10.36 9.24 8.30
CA ALA A 269 9.75 7.92 8.24
C ALA A 269 10.66 6.91 7.52
N GLN A 270 11.23 7.28 6.37
CA GLN A 270 12.17 6.42 5.65
C GLN A 270 13.35 6.02 6.52
N LYS A 271 14.02 7.00 7.15
CA LYS A 271 15.18 6.76 8.01
C LYS A 271 14.83 5.82 9.17
N LYS A 272 13.71 6.06 9.87
CA LYS A 272 13.28 5.21 10.99
C LYS A 272 12.98 3.78 10.54
N PHE A 273 12.40 3.61 9.35
CA PHE A 273 12.12 2.28 8.81
C PHE A 273 13.41 1.54 8.44
N GLU A 274 14.36 2.22 7.80
CA GLU A 274 15.70 1.68 7.50
C GLU A 274 16.45 1.27 8.77
N GLU A 275 16.36 2.06 9.85
CA GLU A 275 16.94 1.72 11.16
C GLU A 275 16.31 0.45 11.76
N ILE A 276 14.99 0.23 11.58
CA ILE A 276 14.33 -1.01 12.00
C ILE A 276 14.90 -2.19 11.23
N LEU A 277 14.95 -2.11 9.89
CA LEU A 277 15.48 -3.20 9.06
C LEU A 277 16.96 -3.48 9.34
N ALA A 278 17.77 -2.45 9.58
CA ALA A 278 19.17 -2.60 9.97
C ALA A 278 19.34 -3.34 11.31
N LYS A 279 18.48 -3.07 12.30
CA LYS A 279 18.50 -3.77 13.59
C LYS A 279 18.13 -5.24 13.44
N LEU A 280 17.12 -5.54 12.61
CA LEU A 280 16.66 -6.91 12.39
C LEU A 280 17.67 -7.74 11.58
N THR A 281 18.38 -7.12 10.64
CA THR A 281 19.42 -7.79 9.84
C THR A 281 20.71 -8.02 10.64
N THR A 282 21.05 -7.16 11.59
CA THR A 282 22.25 -7.32 12.43
C THR A 282 22.06 -8.31 13.59
N LYS A 283 20.85 -8.43 14.15
CA LYS A 283 20.51 -9.43 15.18
C LYS A 283 20.59 -10.89 14.71
N LYS A 284 20.40 -11.14 13.41
CA LYS A 284 20.34 -12.50 12.82
C LYS A 284 21.67 -13.00 12.24
N LYS A 285 22.77 -12.24 12.37
CA LYS A 285 24.15 -12.71 12.08
C LYS A 285 24.80 -13.26 13.34
#